data_AF-A0A816ETN5-F1
#
_entry.id   AF-A0A816ETN5-F1
#
_cell.length_a   1.000
_cell.length_b   1.000
_cell.length_c   1.000
_cell.angle_alpha   90.00
_cell.angle_beta   90.00
_cell.angle_gamma   90.00
#
_symmetry.space_group_name_H-M   'P 1'
#
loop_
_entity.id
_entity.type
_entity.pdbx_description
1 polymer ?
#
loop_
_entity_poly.entity_id
_entity_poly.type
_entity_poly.pdbx_seq_one_letter_code
_entity_poly.pdbx_strand_id
1 'polypeptide(L)'
;FFALAIGDRLWKEDLSVDEALFMLQTIVNELGKRMAAYPHCVFVRIIDTKGIRVLDNMYPEKILVSKPSEGELQTSADMMDIHT
;
A
#
# COMPACT_ATOMS: atom_id res chain seq x y z
N PHE A 1 -1.41 -11.25 4.10
CA PHE A 1 -0.21 -11.30 4.98
C PHE A 1 0.42 -9.94 5.26
N PHE A 2 0.53 -9.02 4.29
CA PHE A 2 1.27 -7.74 4.47
C PHE A 2 0.83 -6.87 5.66
N ALA A 3 -0.47 -6.63 5.83
CA ALA A 3 -0.97 -5.81 6.93
C ALA A 3 -0.67 -6.41 8.32
N LEU A 4 -0.86 -7.73 8.46
CA LEU A 4 -0.67 -8.43 9.73
C LEU A 4 0.80 -8.43 10.17
N ALA A 5 1.74 -8.60 9.23
CA ALA A 5 3.17 -8.57 9.54
C ALA A 5 3.65 -7.18 9.99
N ILE A 6 3.09 -6.10 9.41
CA ILE A 6 3.39 -4.73 9.86
C ILE A 6 2.81 -4.50 11.25
N GLY A 7 1.57 -4.94 11.49
CA GLY A 7 0.93 -4.89 12.80
C GLY A 7 1.74 -5.59 13.87
N ASP A 8 2.13 -6.84 13.63
CA ASP A 8 2.94 -7.65 14.57
C ASP A 8 4.26 -6.96 14.94
N ARG A 9 4.92 -6.32 13.98
CA ARG A 9 6.22 -5.64 14.21
C ARG A 9 6.11 -4.30 14.94
N LEU A 10 5.04 -3.54 14.71
CA LEU A 10 4.91 -2.16 15.21
C LEU A 10 4.02 -2.06 16.46
N TRP A 11 3.26 -3.11 16.77
CA TRP A 11 2.36 -3.12 17.92
C TRP A 11 3.12 -3.15 19.25
N LYS A 12 2.54 -2.47 20.24
CA LYS A 12 2.94 -2.48 21.66
C LYS A 12 1.73 -2.17 22.54
N GLU A 13 1.78 -2.53 23.81
CA GLU A 13 0.65 -2.38 24.75
C GLU A 13 0.21 -0.92 24.96
N ASP A 14 1.16 0.01 24.98
CA ASP A 14 0.96 1.44 25.25
C ASP A 14 1.01 2.30 23.98
N LEU A 15 0.59 1.72 22.84
CA LEU A 15 0.60 2.40 21.55
C LEU A 15 -0.23 3.69 21.61
N SER A 16 0.43 4.82 21.36
CA SER A 16 -0.25 6.10 21.26
C SER A 16 -1.09 6.19 19.98
N VAL A 17 -2.04 7.13 19.95
CA VAL A 17 -2.87 7.36 18.76
C VAL A 17 -2.01 7.69 17.54
N ASP A 18 -0.98 8.53 17.69
CA ASP A 18 -0.11 8.93 16.57
C ASP A 18 0.69 7.75 16.03
N GLU A 19 1.20 6.87 16.91
CA GLU A 19 1.89 5.64 16.52
C GLU A 19 0.94 4.65 15.82
N ALA A 20 -0.30 4.55 16.29
CA ALA A 20 -1.33 3.72 15.66
C ALA A 20 -1.69 4.23 14.26
N LEU A 21 -1.81 5.55 14.09
CA LEU A 21 -2.06 6.17 12.78
C LEU A 21 -0.88 5.99 11.83
N PHE A 22 0.35 6.10 12.35
CA PHE A 22 1.56 5.82 11.57
C PHE A 22 1.60 4.36 11.10
N MET A 23 1.31 3.42 12.00
CA MET A 23 1.23 1.99 11.66
C MET A 23 0.16 1.75 10.59
N LEU A 24 -1.02 2.36 10.73
CA LEU A 24 -2.10 2.24 9.75
C LEU A 24 -1.70 2.80 8.38
N GLN A 25 -1.10 4.00 8.32
CA GLN A 25 -0.62 4.58 7.06
C GLN A 25 0.44 3.69 6.40
N THR A 26 1.32 3.08 7.19
CA THR A 26 2.32 2.13 6.69
C THR A 26 1.66 0.91 6.05
N ILE A 27 0.60 0.38 6.68
CA ILE A 27 -0.20 -0.71 6.12
C ILE A 27 -0.86 -0.27 4.81
N VAL A 28 -1.53 0.87 4.78
CA VAL A 28 -2.22 1.38 3.58
C VAL A 28 -1.25 1.52 2.41
N ASN A 29 -0.08 2.12 2.64
CA ASN A 29 0.97 2.26 1.65
C ASN A 29 1.48 0.91 1.13
N GLU A 30 1.68 -0.07 2.01
CA GLU A 30 2.17 -1.39 1.61
C GLU A 30 1.15 -2.17 0.78
N LEU A 31 -0.12 -2.11 1.17
CA LEU A 31 -1.22 -2.70 0.39
C LEU A 31 -1.34 -2.01 -0.97
N GLY A 32 -1.19 -0.68 -1.01
CA GLY A 32 -1.17 0.11 -2.24
C GLY A 32 -0.08 -0.32 -3.23
N LYS A 33 1.06 -0.80 -2.71
CA LYS A 33 2.21 -1.26 -3.51
C LYS A 33 2.07 -2.68 -4.05
N ARG A 34 1.47 -3.58 -3.27
CA ARG A 34 1.57 -5.02 -3.54
C ARG A 34 0.30 -5.67 -4.03
N MET A 35 -0.86 -5.03 -3.85
CA MET A 35 -2.14 -5.62 -4.23
C MET A 35 -2.63 -5.00 -5.53
N ALA A 36 -2.99 -5.84 -6.51
CA ALA A 36 -3.58 -5.37 -7.76
C ALA A 36 -4.99 -4.77 -7.55
N ALA A 37 -5.75 -5.33 -6.61
CA ALA A 37 -7.03 -4.82 -6.16
C ALA A 37 -6.89 -4.35 -4.70
N TYR A 38 -6.67 -3.07 -4.49
CA TYR A 38 -6.59 -2.47 -3.16
C TYR A 38 -7.51 -1.24 -3.08
N PRO A 39 -8.02 -0.91 -1.87
CA PRO A 39 -8.89 0.24 -1.69
C PRO A 39 -8.12 1.56 -1.88
N HIS A 40 -8.52 2.37 -2.88
CA HIS A 40 -7.94 3.68 -3.13
C HIS A 40 -8.16 4.69 -2.00
N CYS A 41 -9.05 4.39 -1.05
CA CYS A 41 -9.40 5.25 0.08
C CYS A 41 -9.75 4.37 1.28
N VAL A 42 -9.21 4.72 2.45
CA VAL A 42 -9.45 4.02 3.72
C VAL A 42 -10.07 5.00 4.71
N PHE A 43 -11.27 4.67 5.18
CA PHE A 43 -11.99 5.44 6.20
C PHE A 43 -11.47 5.09 7.59
N VAL A 44 -10.97 6.08 8.33
CA VAL A 44 -10.37 5.86 9.65
C VAL A 44 -11.29 6.43 10.74
N ARG A 45 -11.53 5.62 11.79
CA ARG A 45 -12.32 6.01 12.96
C ARG A 45 -11.61 5.56 14.22
N ILE A 46 -11.56 6.43 15.22
CA ILE A 46 -11.10 6.11 16.57
C ILE A 46 -12.34 5.94 17.45
N ILE A 47 -12.40 4.84 18.19
CA ILE A 47 -13.44 4.59 19.18
C ILE A 47 -12.77 4.60 20.55
N ASP A 48 -13.19 5.53 21.40
CA ASP A 48 -12.69 5.65 22.77
C ASP A 48 -13.83 5.92 23.76
N THR A 49 -13.50 6.15 25.04
CA THR A 49 -14.47 6.41 26.10
C THR A 49 -15.31 7.67 25.89
N LYS A 50 -14.89 8.57 25.00
CA LYS A 50 -15.61 9.80 24.63
C LYS A 50 -16.49 9.61 23.39
N GLY A 51 -16.46 8.43 22.77
CA GLY A 51 -17.29 8.07 21.63
C GLY A 51 -16.47 7.82 20.36
N ILE A 52 -17.10 8.05 19.20
CA ILE A 52 -16.51 7.79 17.89
C ILE A 52 -16.00 9.10 17.31
N ARG A 53 -14.70 9.15 16.99
CA ARG A 53 -14.05 10.25 16.26
C ARG A 53 -13.74 9.80 14.85
N VAL A 54 -14.34 10.45 13.86
CA VAL A 54 -14.02 10.24 12.44
C VAL A 54 -12.79 11.07 12.10
N LEU A 55 -11.79 10.45 11.49
CA LEU A 55 -10.58 11.11 11.02
C LEU A 55 -10.61 11.29 9.50
N ASP A 56 -9.65 12.06 9.00
CA ASP A 56 -9.41 12.17 7.56
C ASP A 56 -9.13 10.79 6.96
N ASN A 57 -9.60 10.61 5.72
CA ASN A 57 -9.38 9.38 4.98
C ASN A 57 -7.89 9.23 4.66
N MET A 58 -7.41 8.00 4.74
CA MET A 58 -6.06 7.64 4.33
C MET A 58 -6.06 7.16 2.88
N TYR A 59 -5.04 7.60 2.15
CA TYR A 59 -4.78 7.20 0.78
C TYR A 59 -3.37 6.61 0.72
N PRO A 60 -3.16 5.53 -0.04
CA PRO A 60 -1.81 5.07 -0.30
C PRO A 60 -1.05 6.08 -1.13
N GLU A 61 0.25 6.14 -0.88
CA GLU A 61 1.18 6.93 -1.69
C GLU A 61 1.06 6.60 -3.18
N LYS A 62 1.06 7.63 -4.02
CA LYS A 62 1.12 7.45 -5.47
C LYS A 62 2.43 6.76 -5.84
N ILE A 63 2.33 5.57 -6.39
CA ILE A 63 3.48 4.85 -6.95
C ILE A 63 3.69 5.41 -8.36
N LEU A 64 4.81 6.11 -8.56
CA LEU A 64 5.27 6.46 -9.89
C LEU A 64 5.80 5.18 -10.53
N VAL A 65 4.98 4.51 -11.33
CA VAL A 65 5.46 3.42 -12.18
C VAL A 65 6.09 4.07 -13.40
N SER A 66 7.43 4.05 -13.47
CA SER A 66 8.14 4.38 -14.69
C SER A 66 7.64 3.45 -15.80
N LYS A 67 7.12 4.00 -16.91
CA LYS A 67 6.87 3.18 -18.10
C LYS A 67 8.20 2.50 -18.47
N PRO A 68 8.19 1.20 -18.82
CA PRO A 68 9.35 0.59 -19.46
C PRO A 68 9.75 1.47 -20.64
N SER A 69 11.04 1.76 -20.79
CA SER A 69 11.51 2.43 -22.00
C SER A 69 11.22 1.53 -23.19
N GLU A 70 10.80 2.10 -24.32
CA GLU A 70 10.38 1.33 -25.51
C GLU A 70 11.45 0.33 -25.99
N GLY A 71 12.72 0.56 -25.65
CA GLY A 71 13.83 -0.34 -25.97
C GLY A 71 13.85 -1.69 -25.24
N GLU A 72 13.15 -1.85 -24.11
CA GLU A 72 13.05 -3.15 -23.41
C GLU A 72 11.97 -4.06 -23.98
N LEU A 73 10.97 -3.50 -24.68
CA LEU A 73 9.87 -4.25 -25.30
C LEU A 73 10.27 -4.90 -26.64
N GLN A 74 11.37 -4.47 -27.25
CA GLN A 74 11.73 -4.79 -28.62
C GLN A 74 12.53 -6.09 -28.78
N THR A 75 13.11 -6.63 -27.71
CA THR A 75 13.99 -7.82 -27.81
C THR A 75 13.26 -9.16 -27.79
N SER A 76 11.97 -9.19 -27.43
CA SER A 76 11.20 -10.44 -27.34
C SER A 76 10.41 -10.78 -28.61
N ALA A 77 10.08 -9.78 -29.44
CA ALA A 77 9.36 -10.00 -30.69
C ALA A 77 10.31 -10.40 -31.84
N ASP A 78 11.49 -9.79 -31.91
CA ASP A 78 12.42 -9.97 -33.05
C ASP A 78 13.16 -11.33 -33.05
N MET A 79 13.09 -12.13 -31.98
CA MET A 79 13.70 -13.47 -31.94
C MET A 79 12.80 -14.61 -32.44
N MET A 80 11.51 -14.36 -32.71
CA MET A 80 10.59 -15.41 -33.20
C MET A 80 10.53 -15.54 -34.73
N ASP A 81 11.13 -14.61 -35.48
CA ASP A 81 11.08 -14.59 -36.96
C ASP A 81 12.30 -15.21 -37.66
N ILE A 82 13.28 -15.73 -36.92
CA ILE A 82 14.46 -16.38 -37.49
C ILE A 82 14.29 -17.90 -37.44
N HIS A 83 13.28 -18.47 -38.11
CA HIS A 83 13.27 -19.87 -38.58
C HIS A 83 12.03 -20.09 -39.49
N THR A 84 12.18 -19.88 -40.79
CA THR A 84 11.35 -20.54 -41.81
C THR A 84 12.20 -20.86 -43.03
#